data_AF-A0A2H3JCT0-F1
#
_entry.id   AF-A0A2H3JCT0-F1
#
_cell.length_a   1.000
_cell.length_b   1.000
_cell.length_c   1.000
_cell.angle_alpha   90.00
_cell.angle_beta   90.00
_cell.angle_gamma   90.00
#
_symmetry.space_group_name_H-M   'P 1'
#
loop_
_entity.id
_entity.type
_entity.pdbx_description
1 polymer ?
#
loop_
_entity_poly.entity_id
_entity_poly.type
_entity_poly.pdbx_seq_one_letter_code
_entity_poly.pdbx_strand_id
1 'polypeptide(L)'
;VNTWLLPAPTRQAIQLKMMKEESQGRKGRGVTAWLSMGMKAQEKQLELCEVSRWLQGKRMLSDRLKLEEKRQVLQRQIEAFEAKALGILPGIDEEDGGRDMYRGDDWMDEEEDDELDAELVDGEEGEDGNEEVESKPEESCLSLPSQLGASAIERRGWGHIAEVELQLWQGQANDALHEIQVAIGHKSFLFRNRVRPSNSQQTKTRAWGEVQVVAKMVARHARVYTQARWAMERLRANGDILEKYKVLKPQDLKAITHIMDNTVQGMRNQPMSWIWVVDVAGDTSQSDWLLNVMQRVNWLRTKARNDRWKEEHAIVLAEMNWMVRYFEKRARDWQEIADGTAQRGAEAYALQQQAMWVEMAQSAASMFKGHA
;
A
#
# COMPACT_ATOMS: atom_id res chain seq x y z
N VAL A 1 -15.02 -24.74 0.03
CA VAL A 1 -15.29 -23.74 -1.03
C VAL A 1 -14.12 -22.76 -1.02
N ASN A 2 -13.10 -23.01 -1.85
CA ASN A 2 -11.97 -22.09 -2.01
C ASN A 2 -12.42 -20.99 -2.95
N THR A 3 -13.01 -19.93 -2.41
CA THR A 3 -13.04 -18.65 -3.10
C THR A 3 -11.60 -18.15 -3.14
N TRP A 4 -10.88 -18.51 -4.20
CA TRP A 4 -9.73 -17.71 -4.61
C TRP A 4 -10.25 -16.27 -4.65
N LEU A 5 -9.66 -15.40 -3.84
CA LEU A 5 -9.86 -13.97 -4.02
C LEU A 5 -9.48 -13.71 -5.47
N LEU A 6 -10.46 -13.33 -6.29
CA LEU A 6 -10.14 -12.97 -7.67
C LEU A 6 -9.25 -11.73 -7.56
N PRO A 7 -8.08 -11.74 -8.23
CA PRO A 7 -7.13 -10.67 -8.07
C PRO A 7 -7.78 -9.38 -8.59
N ALA A 8 -7.57 -8.27 -7.87
CA ALA A 8 -8.28 -7.03 -8.17
C ALA A 8 -7.99 -6.59 -9.62
N PRO A 9 -9.02 -6.20 -10.40
CA PRO A 9 -8.86 -5.94 -11.82
C PRO A 9 -7.95 -4.73 -12.07
N THR A 10 -7.13 -4.83 -13.11
CA THR A 10 -6.23 -3.78 -13.57
C THR A 10 -6.97 -2.61 -14.19
N ARG A 11 -6.31 -1.45 -14.33
CA ARG A 11 -6.91 -0.32 -15.04
C ARG A 11 -7.29 -0.69 -16.47
N GLN A 12 -6.45 -1.45 -17.17
CA GLN A 12 -6.75 -1.85 -18.56
C GLN A 12 -7.95 -2.79 -18.64
N ALA A 13 -8.07 -3.74 -17.71
CA ALA A 13 -9.22 -4.63 -17.63
C ALA A 13 -10.52 -3.86 -17.35
N ILE A 14 -10.48 -2.89 -16.43
CA ILE A 14 -11.61 -2.01 -16.12
C ILE A 14 -11.96 -1.15 -17.34
N GLN A 15 -10.97 -0.51 -17.97
CA GLN A 15 -11.17 0.31 -19.16
C GLN A 15 -11.80 -0.50 -20.29
N LEU A 16 -11.30 -1.71 -20.57
CA LEU A 16 -11.85 -2.60 -21.59
C LEU A 16 -13.30 -2.98 -21.29
N LYS A 17 -13.62 -3.28 -20.02
CA LYS A 17 -14.98 -3.58 -19.59
C LYS A 17 -15.91 -2.39 -19.84
N MET A 18 -15.50 -1.18 -19.46
CA MET A 18 -16.32 0.01 -19.62
C MET A 18 -16.49 0.41 -21.10
N MET A 19 -15.43 0.34 -21.91
CA MET A 19 -15.53 0.60 -23.35
C MET A 19 -16.49 -0.38 -24.04
N LYS A 20 -16.55 -1.64 -23.60
CA LYS A 20 -17.56 -2.60 -24.05
C LYS A 20 -18.96 -2.20 -23.62
N GLU A 21 -19.16 -1.76 -22.38
CA GLU A 21 -20.46 -1.26 -21.88
C GLU A 21 -20.93 -0.02 -22.64
N GLU A 22 -20.04 0.91 -22.97
CA GLU A 22 -20.33 2.09 -23.81
C GLU A 22 -20.73 1.69 -25.24
N SER A 23 -20.01 0.74 -25.84
CA SER A 23 -20.31 0.25 -27.20
C SER A 23 -21.69 -0.41 -27.31
N GLN A 24 -22.21 -0.92 -26.18
CA GLN A 24 -23.52 -1.53 -26.06
C GLN A 24 -24.63 -0.51 -25.72
N GLY A 25 -24.30 0.80 -25.70
CA GLY A 25 -25.27 1.88 -25.49
C GLY A 25 -25.69 2.09 -24.04
N ARG A 26 -24.98 1.51 -23.05
CA ARG A 26 -25.36 1.63 -21.63
C ARG A 26 -24.81 2.87 -20.92
N LYS A 27 -23.75 3.50 -21.45
CA LYS A 27 -23.06 4.67 -20.87
C LYS A 27 -22.62 5.61 -22.00
N GLY A 28 -22.52 6.92 -21.72
CA GLY A 28 -22.15 7.95 -22.69
C GLY A 28 -20.91 7.59 -23.49
N ARG A 29 -20.98 7.68 -24.82
CA ARG A 29 -19.94 7.18 -25.73
C ARG A 29 -18.68 8.05 -25.62
N GLY A 30 -17.52 7.45 -25.31
CA GLY A 30 -16.22 8.12 -25.32
C GLY A 30 -15.78 8.74 -23.99
N VAL A 31 -16.59 8.63 -22.93
CA VAL A 31 -16.27 9.14 -21.59
C VAL A 31 -15.04 8.42 -21.02
N THR A 32 -15.01 7.09 -21.10
CA THR A 32 -13.90 6.27 -20.61
C THR A 32 -12.56 6.58 -21.27
N ALA A 33 -12.57 6.77 -22.60
CA ALA A 33 -11.37 7.10 -23.36
C ALA A 33 -10.85 8.50 -23.01
N TRP A 34 -11.74 9.46 -22.81
CA TRP A 34 -11.39 10.82 -22.38
C TRP A 34 -10.83 10.84 -20.97
N LEU A 35 -11.48 10.18 -20.00
CA LEU A 35 -10.97 10.07 -18.63
C LEU A 35 -9.59 9.38 -18.59
N SER A 36 -9.42 8.30 -19.36
CA SER A 36 -8.12 7.62 -19.45
C SER A 36 -7.02 8.51 -20.05
N MET A 37 -7.37 9.46 -20.91
CA MET A 37 -6.44 10.45 -21.45
C MET A 37 -6.03 11.47 -20.37
N GLY A 38 -6.99 11.96 -19.57
CA GLY A 38 -6.71 12.86 -18.44
C GLY A 38 -5.85 12.20 -17.36
N MET A 39 -6.15 10.95 -16.98
CA MET A 39 -5.32 10.20 -16.01
C MET A 39 -3.88 10.00 -16.49
N LYS A 40 -3.68 9.76 -17.80
CA LYS A 40 -2.33 9.69 -18.39
C LYS A 40 -1.62 11.04 -18.39
N ALA A 41 -2.35 12.14 -18.61
CA ALA A 41 -1.79 13.48 -18.49
C ALA A 41 -1.35 13.74 -17.03
N GLN A 42 -2.16 13.36 -16.03
CA GLN A 42 -1.79 13.48 -14.61
C GLN A 42 -0.57 12.64 -14.24
N GLU A 43 -0.46 11.40 -14.73
CA GLU A 43 0.74 10.58 -14.52
C GLU A 43 1.99 11.31 -15.04
N LYS A 44 1.90 11.93 -16.22
CA LYS A 44 3.01 12.73 -16.78
C LYS A 44 3.28 14.03 -16.03
N GLN A 45 2.26 14.68 -15.47
CA GLN A 45 2.44 15.83 -14.58
C GLN A 45 3.28 15.43 -13.37
N LEU A 46 2.99 14.28 -12.74
CA LEU A 46 3.79 13.76 -11.63
C LEU A 46 5.23 13.43 -12.03
N GLU A 47 5.43 12.79 -13.20
CA GLU A 47 6.77 12.51 -13.74
C GLU A 47 7.57 13.80 -14.02
N LEU A 48 6.91 14.84 -14.53
CA LEU A 48 7.57 16.12 -14.80
C LEU A 48 7.87 16.91 -13.53
N CYS A 49 7.00 16.87 -12.53
CA CYS A 49 7.28 17.44 -11.21
C CYS A 49 8.54 16.80 -10.60
N GLU A 50 8.67 15.47 -10.68
CA GLU A 50 9.87 14.74 -10.25
C GLU A 50 11.13 15.20 -10.98
N VAL A 51 11.11 15.21 -12.31
CA VAL A 51 12.27 15.63 -13.12
C VAL A 51 12.61 17.11 -12.87
N SER A 52 11.60 17.98 -12.70
CA SER A 52 11.79 19.39 -12.40
C SER A 52 12.46 19.60 -11.04
N ARG A 53 12.06 18.86 -9.99
CA ARG A 53 12.70 18.93 -8.67
C ARG A 53 14.16 18.48 -8.74
N TRP A 54 14.44 17.39 -9.46
CA TRP A 54 15.81 16.90 -9.66
C TRP A 54 16.68 17.89 -10.45
N LEU A 55 16.12 18.55 -11.48
CA LEU A 55 16.85 19.52 -12.30
C LEU A 55 17.09 20.88 -11.63
N GLN A 56 16.34 21.25 -10.58
CA GLN A 56 16.63 22.45 -9.81
C GLN A 56 18.04 22.41 -9.17
N GLY A 57 18.58 21.22 -8.90
CA GLY A 57 19.94 21.02 -8.39
C GLY A 57 21.03 20.93 -9.45
N LYS A 58 20.71 20.67 -10.74
CA LYS A 58 21.68 20.40 -11.81
C LYS A 58 21.66 21.48 -12.90
N ARG A 59 22.84 21.92 -13.36
CA ARG A 59 23.00 23.07 -14.28
C ARG A 59 23.05 22.74 -15.78
N MET A 60 22.96 21.47 -16.18
CA MET A 60 23.24 21.08 -17.58
C MET A 60 22.14 21.55 -18.56
N LEU A 61 22.52 22.34 -19.57
CA LEU A 61 21.60 22.90 -20.58
C LEU A 61 20.87 21.83 -21.39
N SER A 62 21.53 20.69 -21.69
CA SER A 62 20.93 19.61 -22.48
C SER A 62 19.78 18.91 -21.75
N ASP A 63 19.81 18.84 -20.42
CA ASP A 63 18.71 18.24 -19.65
C ASP A 63 17.55 19.23 -19.45
N ARG A 64 17.85 20.53 -19.35
CA ARG A 64 16.82 21.58 -19.39
C ARG A 64 16.07 21.57 -20.72
N LEU A 65 16.78 21.40 -21.84
CA LEU A 65 16.16 21.26 -23.16
C LEU A 65 15.21 20.05 -23.23
N LYS A 66 15.65 18.88 -22.74
CA LYS A 66 14.79 17.68 -22.68
C LYS A 66 13.57 17.88 -21.79
N LEU A 67 13.70 18.60 -20.68
CA LEU A 67 12.57 18.94 -19.83
C LEU A 67 11.57 19.83 -20.57
N GLU A 68 12.04 20.83 -21.31
CA GLU A 68 11.17 21.71 -22.08
C GLU A 68 10.48 20.98 -23.25
N GLU A 69 11.17 20.07 -23.94
CA GLU A 69 10.55 19.20 -24.94
C GLU A 69 9.41 18.35 -24.34
N LYS A 70 9.62 17.80 -23.14
CA LYS A 70 8.58 17.04 -22.43
C LYS A 70 7.41 17.92 -21.99
N ARG A 71 7.67 19.17 -21.56
CA ARG A 71 6.63 20.17 -21.24
C ARG A 71 5.76 20.46 -22.45
N GLN A 72 6.35 20.71 -23.62
CA GLN A 72 5.59 20.93 -24.85
C GLN A 72 4.71 19.72 -25.22
N VAL A 73 5.22 18.50 -25.04
CA VAL A 73 4.43 17.28 -25.27
C VAL A 73 3.26 17.19 -24.28
N LEU A 74 3.48 17.50 -23.00
CA LEU A 74 2.41 17.52 -21.99
C LEU A 74 1.38 18.60 -22.31
N GLN A 75 1.82 19.81 -22.65
CA GLN A 75 0.95 20.93 -23.01
C GLN A 75 -0.02 20.57 -24.15
N ARG A 76 0.49 19.99 -25.24
CA ARG A 76 -0.35 19.50 -26.36
C ARG A 76 -1.35 18.43 -25.92
N GLN A 77 -0.98 17.58 -24.95
CA GLN A 77 -1.89 16.56 -24.42
C GLN A 77 -2.99 17.15 -23.55
N ILE A 78 -2.67 18.17 -22.76
CA ILE A 78 -3.64 18.92 -21.95
C ILE A 78 -4.63 19.65 -22.86
N GLU A 79 -4.13 20.40 -23.85
CA GLU A 79 -4.98 21.10 -24.82
C GLU A 79 -5.94 20.14 -25.56
N ALA A 80 -5.43 18.99 -26.00
CA ALA A 80 -6.25 17.97 -26.65
C ALA A 80 -7.24 17.29 -25.69
N PHE A 81 -6.97 17.28 -24.38
CA PHE A 81 -7.87 16.79 -23.35
C PHE A 81 -8.98 17.81 -23.07
N GLU A 82 -8.63 19.07 -22.87
CA GLU A 82 -9.56 20.18 -22.62
C GLU A 82 -10.48 20.44 -23.82
N ALA A 83 -9.96 20.35 -25.04
CA ALA A 83 -10.78 20.47 -26.25
C ALA A 83 -11.89 19.40 -26.33
N LYS A 84 -11.65 18.20 -25.80
CA LYS A 84 -12.65 17.12 -25.72
C LYS A 84 -13.59 17.28 -24.53
N ALA A 85 -13.14 17.95 -23.46
CA ALA A 85 -13.93 18.19 -22.27
C ALA A 85 -15.20 18.99 -22.59
N LEU A 86 -15.11 20.00 -23.46
CA LEU A 86 -16.27 20.82 -23.88
C LEU A 86 -17.42 20.00 -24.47
N GLY A 87 -17.13 18.88 -25.13
CA GLY A 87 -18.14 17.98 -25.70
C GLY A 87 -18.72 16.97 -24.71
N ILE A 88 -17.98 16.64 -23.64
CA ILE A 88 -18.34 15.59 -22.66
C ILE A 88 -18.94 16.20 -21.38
N LEU A 89 -18.47 17.38 -20.98
CA LEU A 89 -18.90 18.16 -19.83
C LEU A 89 -19.64 19.43 -20.32
N PRO A 90 -20.92 19.32 -20.71
CA PRO A 90 -21.67 20.47 -21.20
C PRO A 90 -21.81 21.53 -20.10
N GLY A 91 -21.43 22.77 -20.41
CA GLY A 91 -21.55 23.91 -19.51
C GLY A 91 -20.43 24.05 -18.47
N ILE A 92 -19.28 23.40 -18.67
CA ILE A 92 -18.08 23.65 -17.88
C ILE A 92 -17.62 25.12 -18.06
N ASP A 93 -17.33 25.79 -16.95
CA ASP A 93 -16.77 27.14 -16.91
C ASP A 93 -15.57 27.21 -15.94
N GLU A 94 -14.82 28.32 -15.99
CA GLU A 94 -13.64 28.53 -15.15
C GLU A 94 -13.97 28.54 -13.64
N GLU A 95 -15.23 28.84 -13.27
CA GLU A 95 -15.72 28.80 -11.89
C GLU A 95 -15.86 27.37 -11.35
N ASP A 96 -16.04 26.38 -12.22
CA ASP A 96 -16.11 24.97 -11.86
C ASP A 96 -14.71 24.34 -11.66
N GLY A 97 -13.64 25.05 -12.05
CA GLY A 97 -12.25 24.63 -11.90
C GLY A 97 -11.78 24.58 -10.45
N GLY A 98 -11.57 23.38 -9.90
CA GLY A 98 -10.90 23.25 -8.60
C GLY A 98 -9.43 23.62 -8.70
N ARG A 99 -8.93 24.40 -7.75
CA ARG A 99 -7.54 24.89 -7.69
C ARG A 99 -6.55 23.94 -7.02
N ASP A 100 -7.04 22.77 -6.60
CA ASP A 100 -6.28 21.85 -5.79
C ASP A 100 -6.01 20.58 -6.59
N MET A 101 -4.73 20.23 -6.68
CA MET A 101 -4.17 19.08 -7.39
C MET A 101 -3.05 18.49 -6.54
N TYR A 102 -2.98 17.18 -6.46
CA TYR A 102 -1.87 16.50 -5.83
C TYR A 102 -0.59 16.59 -6.70
N ARG A 103 0.50 17.08 -6.11
CA ARG A 103 1.79 17.32 -6.78
C ARG A 103 2.84 16.24 -6.53
N GLY A 104 2.58 15.27 -5.67
CA GLY A 104 3.56 14.22 -5.37
C GLY A 104 4.67 14.62 -4.39
N ASP A 105 4.46 15.68 -3.59
CA ASP A 105 5.46 16.19 -2.63
C ASP A 105 5.68 15.25 -1.42
N ASP A 106 4.77 14.31 -1.18
CA ASP A 106 4.81 13.38 -0.03
C ASP A 106 5.97 12.37 -0.08
N TRP A 107 6.54 12.17 -1.28
CA TRP A 107 7.59 11.19 -1.52
C TRP A 107 8.84 11.94 -1.97
N MET A 108 9.88 11.92 -1.12
CA MET A 108 11.17 12.53 -1.43
C MET A 108 11.85 11.78 -2.57
N ASP A 109 12.43 12.53 -3.50
CA ASP A 109 13.39 11.99 -4.47
C ASP A 109 14.67 11.66 -3.69
N GLU A 110 15.07 10.38 -3.60
CA GLU A 110 16.37 10.03 -3.00
C GLU A 110 17.47 10.74 -3.81
N GLU A 111 18.22 11.64 -3.16
CA GLU A 111 19.33 12.37 -3.78
C GLU A 111 20.33 11.37 -4.37
N GLU A 112 20.58 11.50 -5.67
CA GLU A 112 21.76 10.88 -6.28
C GLU A 112 22.97 11.68 -5.79
N ASP A 113 23.79 11.09 -4.93
CA ASP A 113 25.20 11.46 -4.79
C ASP A 113 25.93 11.09 -6.10
N ASP A 114 25.56 11.73 -7.21
CA ASP A 114 26.33 11.72 -8.45
C ASP A 114 27.49 12.71 -8.29
N GLU A 115 28.46 12.35 -7.44
CA GLU A 115 29.78 12.95 -7.44
C GLU A 115 30.56 12.43 -8.67
N LEU A 116 30.11 12.82 -9.87
CA LEU A 116 30.80 12.53 -11.14
C LEU A 116 30.79 13.77 -12.03
N ASP A 117 31.94 14.45 -12.04
CA ASP A 117 32.45 15.39 -13.06
C ASP A 117 31.38 16.08 -13.92
N ALA A 118 30.70 17.06 -13.32
CA ALA A 118 30.13 18.14 -14.12
C ALA A 118 31.26 19.15 -14.38
N GLU A 119 31.75 19.24 -15.62
CA GLU A 119 32.49 20.43 -16.07
C GLU A 119 31.61 21.65 -15.77
N LEU A 120 32.00 22.39 -14.73
CA LEU A 120 31.41 23.66 -14.36
C LEU A 120 31.68 24.63 -15.52
N VAL A 121 30.71 24.75 -16.42
CA VAL A 121 30.67 25.91 -17.33
C VAL A 121 30.30 27.10 -16.46
N ASP A 122 31.26 28.01 -16.26
CA ASP A 122 31.02 29.36 -15.73
C ASP A 122 30.05 30.06 -16.69
N GLY A 123 28.76 29.93 -16.41
CA GLY A 123 27.73 30.79 -16.99
C GLY A 123 27.69 32.06 -16.17
N GLU A 124 28.03 33.17 -16.81
CA GLU A 124 27.80 34.53 -16.30
C GLU A 124 26.39 34.62 -15.71
N GLU A 125 26.28 35.30 -14.57
CA GLU A 125 25.03 35.61 -13.89
C GLU A 125 24.10 36.33 -14.87
N GLY A 126 23.23 35.58 -15.53
CA GLY A 126 22.12 36.12 -16.30
C GLY A 126 21.21 36.85 -15.32
N GLU A 127 21.10 38.16 -15.53
CA GLU A 127 20.12 39.03 -14.86
C GLU A 127 18.78 38.31 -14.75
N ASP A 128 18.27 38.29 -13.51
CA ASP A 128 16.92 37.89 -13.12
C ASP A 128 15.91 38.85 -13.77
N GLY A 129 15.77 38.70 -15.08
CA GLY A 129 14.71 39.33 -15.85
C GLY A 129 13.42 38.65 -15.44
N ASN A 130 12.46 39.43 -14.94
CA ASN A 130 11.06 39.06 -14.77
C ASN A 130 10.53 38.39 -16.06
N GLU A 131 10.73 37.09 -16.20
CA GLU A 131 9.99 36.28 -17.15
C GLU A 131 8.56 36.21 -16.61
N GLU A 132 7.62 36.72 -17.38
CA GLU A 132 6.19 36.49 -17.18
C GLU A 132 6.02 35.01 -16.81
N VAL A 133 5.47 34.72 -15.64
CA VAL A 133 5.36 33.35 -15.12
C VAL A 133 4.38 32.59 -16.03
N GLU A 134 4.88 32.05 -17.14
CA GLU A 134 4.16 31.10 -17.98
C GLU A 134 3.79 29.93 -17.06
N SER A 135 2.49 29.72 -16.91
CA SER A 135 1.96 28.68 -16.06
C SER A 135 2.45 27.33 -16.58
N LYS A 136 3.34 26.68 -15.81
CA LYS A 136 3.97 25.42 -16.22
C LYS A 136 2.89 24.35 -16.43
N PRO A 137 3.01 23.51 -17.48
CA PRO A 137 1.99 22.50 -17.77
C PRO A 137 1.84 21.46 -16.65
N GLU A 138 2.92 21.17 -15.92
CA GLU A 138 2.90 20.31 -14.73
C GLU A 138 2.11 20.88 -13.53
N GLU A 139 1.88 22.20 -13.49
CA GLU A 139 1.13 22.89 -12.43
C GLU A 139 -0.33 23.21 -12.84
N SER A 140 -0.69 22.94 -14.10
CA SER A 140 -2.03 23.18 -14.62
C SER A 140 -3.05 22.16 -14.08
N CYS A 141 -4.24 22.64 -13.71
CA CYS A 141 -5.36 21.76 -13.32
C CYS A 141 -6.08 21.27 -14.58
N LEU A 142 -6.50 20.00 -14.59
CA LEU A 142 -7.28 19.43 -15.67
C LEU A 142 -8.78 19.48 -15.32
N SER A 143 -9.64 19.50 -16.34
CA SER A 143 -11.09 19.36 -16.20
C SER A 143 -11.57 17.94 -15.83
N LEU A 144 -10.84 17.23 -14.97
CA LEU A 144 -11.25 15.93 -14.43
C LEU A 144 -12.26 16.11 -13.29
N PRO A 145 -13.34 15.31 -13.21
CA PRO A 145 -14.33 15.43 -12.14
C PRO A 145 -13.73 15.40 -10.74
N SER A 146 -12.71 14.56 -10.48
CA SER A 146 -11.97 14.56 -9.21
C SER A 146 -11.33 15.92 -8.87
N GLN A 147 -10.80 16.63 -9.87
CA GLN A 147 -10.20 17.97 -9.73
C GLN A 147 -11.24 19.11 -9.73
N LEU A 148 -12.40 18.95 -10.35
CA LEU A 148 -13.53 19.88 -10.27
C LEU A 148 -14.21 19.82 -8.88
N GLY A 149 -14.20 18.64 -8.26
CA GLY A 149 -14.71 18.40 -6.90
C GLY A 149 -16.21 18.09 -6.84
N ALA A 150 -16.63 17.49 -5.72
CA ALA A 150 -17.99 16.97 -5.53
C ALA A 150 -19.10 18.03 -5.74
N SER A 151 -18.87 19.27 -5.32
CA SER A 151 -19.86 20.35 -5.43
C SER A 151 -20.16 20.74 -6.89
N ALA A 152 -19.15 20.72 -7.78
CA ALA A 152 -19.35 20.98 -9.20
C ALA A 152 -20.09 19.81 -9.88
N ILE A 153 -19.72 18.58 -9.52
CA ILE A 153 -20.36 17.36 -10.02
C ILE A 153 -21.85 17.33 -9.67
N GLU A 154 -22.21 17.66 -8.42
CA GLU A 154 -23.60 17.67 -7.94
C GLU A 154 -24.43 18.77 -8.63
N ARG A 155 -23.88 19.99 -8.76
CA ARG A 155 -24.57 21.12 -9.42
C ARG A 155 -24.87 20.85 -10.89
N ARG A 156 -23.93 20.24 -11.63
CA ARG A 156 -24.02 20.03 -13.08
C ARG A 156 -24.59 18.66 -13.46
N GLY A 157 -24.77 17.76 -12.50
CA GLY A 157 -25.31 16.41 -12.74
C GLY A 157 -24.33 15.44 -13.38
N TRP A 158 -23.01 15.62 -13.18
CA TRP A 158 -21.97 14.77 -13.78
C TRP A 158 -21.69 13.47 -13.02
N GLY A 159 -22.60 13.04 -12.14
CA GLY A 159 -22.42 11.86 -11.28
C GLY A 159 -22.05 10.58 -12.03
N HIS A 160 -22.63 10.36 -13.22
CA HIS A 160 -22.29 9.19 -14.05
C HIS A 160 -20.83 9.18 -14.54
N ILE A 161 -20.23 10.35 -14.84
CA ILE A 161 -18.83 10.47 -15.26
C ILE A 161 -17.93 10.27 -14.06
N ALA A 162 -18.29 10.85 -12.91
CA ALA A 162 -17.59 10.67 -11.64
C ALA A 162 -17.54 9.18 -11.22
N GLU A 163 -18.60 8.41 -11.44
CA GLU A 163 -18.62 6.97 -11.15
C GLU A 163 -17.66 6.18 -12.06
N VAL A 164 -17.62 6.52 -13.35
CA VAL A 164 -16.67 5.91 -14.30
C VAL A 164 -15.24 6.26 -13.91
N GLU A 165 -14.98 7.53 -13.57
CA GLU A 165 -13.68 7.99 -13.11
C GLU A 165 -13.25 7.26 -11.83
N LEU A 166 -14.14 7.13 -10.85
CA LEU A 166 -13.89 6.42 -9.59
C LEU A 166 -13.44 4.96 -9.83
N GLN A 167 -14.08 4.27 -10.76
CA GLN A 167 -13.71 2.89 -11.09
C GLN A 167 -12.36 2.81 -11.81
N LEU A 168 -12.05 3.77 -12.69
CA LEU A 168 -10.72 3.86 -13.31
C LEU A 168 -9.63 4.14 -12.26
N TRP A 169 -9.91 5.01 -11.28
CA TRP A 169 -9.00 5.28 -10.16
C TRP A 169 -8.74 4.04 -9.30
N GLN A 170 -9.75 3.20 -9.05
CA GLN A 170 -9.55 1.91 -8.38
C GLN A 170 -8.62 0.99 -9.18
N GLY A 171 -8.75 0.97 -10.51
CA GLY A 171 -7.84 0.24 -11.39
C GLY A 171 -6.41 0.75 -11.32
N GLN A 172 -6.22 2.06 -11.36
CA GLN A 172 -4.89 2.68 -11.25
C GLN A 172 -4.25 2.45 -9.87
N ALA A 173 -5.06 2.51 -8.80
CA ALA A 173 -4.61 2.20 -7.46
C ALA A 173 -4.18 0.73 -7.32
N ASN A 174 -4.92 -0.20 -7.95
CA ASN A 174 -4.54 -1.60 -8.04
C ASN A 174 -3.19 -1.72 -8.76
N ASP A 175 -3.08 -1.23 -10.00
CA ASP A 175 -1.83 -1.33 -10.78
C ASP A 175 -0.62 -0.74 -10.01
N ALA A 176 -0.79 0.43 -9.39
CA ALA A 176 0.26 1.06 -8.59
C ALA A 176 0.66 0.22 -7.37
N LEU A 177 -0.30 -0.39 -6.66
CA LEU A 177 0.01 -1.31 -5.55
C LEU A 177 0.75 -2.55 -6.04
N HIS A 178 0.37 -3.12 -7.18
CA HIS A 178 1.07 -4.25 -7.77
C HIS A 178 2.54 -3.91 -8.05
N GLU A 179 2.78 -2.80 -8.73
CA GLU A 179 4.14 -2.35 -9.05
C GLU A 179 4.96 -2.01 -7.80
N ILE A 180 4.35 -1.43 -6.76
CA ILE A 180 5.00 -1.23 -5.46
C ILE A 180 5.43 -2.58 -4.85
N GLN A 181 4.55 -3.58 -4.86
CA GLN A 181 4.87 -4.91 -4.33
C GLN A 181 6.02 -5.56 -5.11
N VAL A 182 5.99 -5.50 -6.44
CA VAL A 182 7.07 -6.00 -7.33
C VAL A 182 8.40 -5.31 -6.98
N ALA A 183 8.40 -3.97 -6.94
CA ALA A 183 9.60 -3.19 -6.67
C ALA A 183 10.15 -3.43 -5.25
N ILE A 184 9.30 -3.54 -4.23
CA ILE A 184 9.75 -3.92 -2.87
C ILE A 184 10.31 -5.35 -2.87
N GLY A 185 9.71 -6.24 -3.64
CA GLY A 185 10.22 -7.59 -3.83
C GLY A 185 11.65 -7.57 -4.38
N HIS A 186 11.87 -6.86 -5.48
CA HIS A 186 13.17 -6.69 -6.12
C HIS A 186 14.18 -6.04 -5.16
N LYS A 187 13.77 -4.98 -4.45
CA LYS A 187 14.58 -4.33 -3.41
C LYS A 187 15.04 -5.32 -2.35
N SER A 188 14.14 -6.18 -1.87
CA SER A 188 14.43 -7.21 -0.87
C SER A 188 15.39 -8.29 -1.40
N PHE A 189 15.27 -8.66 -2.67
CA PHE A 189 16.19 -9.57 -3.36
C PHE A 189 17.59 -8.96 -3.48
N LEU A 190 17.70 -7.70 -3.89
CA LEU A 190 18.98 -6.98 -3.98
C LEU A 190 19.67 -6.89 -2.62
N PHE A 191 18.94 -6.58 -1.54
CA PHE A 191 19.51 -6.58 -0.19
C PHE A 191 20.11 -7.94 0.19
N ARG A 192 19.43 -9.04 -0.15
CA ARG A 192 19.87 -10.40 0.19
C ARG A 192 21.07 -10.87 -0.65
N ASN A 193 21.03 -10.60 -1.96
CA ASN A 193 21.92 -11.24 -2.94
C ASN A 193 23.04 -10.34 -3.46
N ARG A 194 22.89 -9.01 -3.35
CA ARG A 194 23.90 -8.05 -3.78
C ARG A 194 24.52 -7.34 -2.58
N VAL A 195 23.71 -6.70 -1.73
CA VAL A 195 24.23 -5.85 -0.64
C VAL A 195 24.92 -6.66 0.46
N ARG A 196 24.23 -7.64 1.06
CA ARG A 196 24.79 -8.47 2.16
C ARG A 196 26.06 -9.26 1.81
N PRO A 197 26.17 -9.92 0.64
CA PRO A 197 27.38 -10.67 0.28
C PRO A 197 28.49 -9.79 -0.31
N SER A 198 28.29 -8.48 -0.45
CA SER A 198 29.33 -7.58 -0.98
C SER A 198 30.41 -7.34 0.06
N ASN A 199 31.64 -7.68 -0.30
CA ASN A 199 32.79 -7.65 0.60
C ASN A 199 33.74 -6.48 0.34
N SER A 200 33.66 -5.82 -0.82
CA SER A 200 34.50 -4.68 -1.17
C SER A 200 33.69 -3.39 -1.24
N GLN A 201 34.34 -2.24 -1.07
CA GLN A 201 33.68 -0.94 -1.17
C GLN A 201 33.01 -0.74 -2.53
N GLN A 202 33.72 -1.03 -3.63
CA GLN A 202 33.17 -0.89 -4.99
C GLN A 202 31.95 -1.78 -5.23
N THR A 203 31.96 -3.02 -4.75
CA THR A 203 30.82 -3.94 -4.92
C THR A 203 29.62 -3.48 -4.08
N LYS A 204 29.86 -2.97 -2.87
CA LYS A 204 28.83 -2.35 -2.04
C LYS A 204 28.23 -1.12 -2.72
N THR A 205 29.05 -0.20 -3.21
CA THR A 205 28.56 1.02 -3.89
C THR A 205 27.70 0.67 -5.11
N ARG A 206 28.13 -0.28 -5.94
CA ARG A 206 27.32 -0.76 -7.08
C ARG A 206 25.99 -1.37 -6.65
N ALA A 207 26.01 -2.23 -5.62
CA ALA A 207 24.80 -2.84 -5.08
C ALA A 207 23.83 -1.79 -4.50
N TRP A 208 24.36 -0.75 -3.85
CA TRP A 208 23.56 0.37 -3.35
C TRP A 208 22.97 1.22 -4.48
N GLY A 209 23.72 1.45 -5.56
CA GLY A 209 23.19 2.10 -6.77
C GLY A 209 22.02 1.32 -7.38
N GLU A 210 22.10 -0.01 -7.48
CA GLU A 210 20.97 -0.85 -7.90
C GLU A 210 19.76 -0.70 -6.96
N VAL A 211 19.99 -0.60 -5.65
CA VAL A 211 18.93 -0.39 -4.65
C VAL A 211 18.27 0.98 -4.78
N GLN A 212 19.05 2.04 -5.05
CA GLN A 212 18.54 3.40 -5.28
C GLN A 212 17.65 3.46 -6.52
N VAL A 213 18.04 2.80 -7.61
CA VAL A 213 17.18 2.71 -8.83
C VAL A 213 15.82 2.10 -8.49
N VAL A 214 15.79 0.99 -7.75
CA VAL A 214 14.54 0.36 -7.33
C VAL A 214 13.78 1.23 -6.32
N ALA A 215 14.46 1.95 -5.44
CA ALA A 215 13.83 2.87 -4.49
C ALA A 215 13.11 4.04 -5.20
N LYS A 216 13.70 4.58 -6.28
CA LYS A 216 13.04 5.57 -7.15
C LYS A 216 11.79 5.01 -7.80
N MET A 217 11.83 3.77 -8.30
CA MET A 217 10.63 3.10 -8.83
C MET A 217 9.54 2.99 -7.77
N VAL A 218 9.89 2.59 -6.54
CA VAL A 218 8.92 2.52 -5.43
C VAL A 218 8.30 3.90 -5.16
N ALA A 219 9.09 4.97 -5.10
CA ALA A 219 8.59 6.33 -4.87
C ALA A 219 7.66 6.80 -6.00
N ARG A 220 8.02 6.55 -7.26
CA ARG A 220 7.19 6.86 -8.42
C ARG A 220 5.82 6.18 -8.36
N HIS A 221 5.78 4.87 -8.09
CA HIS A 221 4.49 4.15 -7.98
C HIS A 221 3.71 4.57 -6.71
N ALA A 222 4.39 4.95 -5.62
CA ALA A 222 3.76 5.51 -4.44
C ALA A 222 3.05 6.84 -4.72
N ARG A 223 3.65 7.73 -5.54
CA ARG A 223 3.02 8.96 -6.04
C ARG A 223 1.75 8.67 -6.84
N VAL A 224 1.80 7.71 -7.75
CA VAL A 224 0.62 7.31 -8.55
C VAL A 224 -0.50 6.75 -7.66
N TYR A 225 -0.16 5.92 -6.67
CA TYR A 225 -1.13 5.40 -5.71
C TYR A 225 -1.78 6.50 -4.86
N THR A 226 -0.96 7.43 -4.36
CA THR A 226 -1.42 8.55 -3.52
C THR A 226 -2.30 9.52 -4.32
N GLN A 227 -1.95 9.83 -5.58
CA GLN A 227 -2.82 10.56 -6.52
C GLN A 227 -4.17 9.87 -6.69
N ALA A 228 -4.17 8.56 -6.95
CA ALA A 228 -5.40 7.81 -7.16
C ALA A 228 -6.28 7.84 -5.91
N ARG A 229 -5.69 7.67 -4.73
CA ARG A 229 -6.40 7.75 -3.44
C ARG A 229 -6.96 9.15 -3.18
N TRP A 230 -6.17 10.19 -3.43
CA TRP A 230 -6.61 11.59 -3.30
C TRP A 230 -7.81 11.88 -4.21
N ALA A 231 -7.78 11.40 -5.46
CA ALA A 231 -8.89 11.54 -6.39
C ALA A 231 -10.15 10.78 -5.91
N MET A 232 -10.00 9.56 -5.37
CA MET A 232 -11.11 8.80 -4.79
C MET A 232 -11.76 9.51 -3.59
N GLU A 233 -10.97 10.16 -2.73
CA GLU A 233 -11.49 10.95 -1.60
C GLU A 233 -12.31 12.15 -2.09
N ARG A 234 -11.83 12.86 -3.12
CA ARG A 234 -12.53 14.01 -3.70
C ARG A 234 -13.82 13.66 -4.43
N LEU A 235 -13.88 12.45 -4.99
CA LEU A 235 -15.10 11.89 -5.60
C LEU A 235 -16.10 11.34 -4.55
N ARG A 236 -15.81 11.48 -3.24
CA ARG A 236 -16.63 10.94 -2.13
C ARG A 236 -16.89 9.44 -2.28
N ALA A 237 -15.83 8.66 -2.54
CA ALA A 237 -15.91 7.20 -2.62
C ALA A 237 -16.54 6.60 -1.35
N ASN A 238 -17.23 5.47 -1.50
CA ASN A 238 -17.85 4.76 -0.39
C ASN A 238 -16.83 4.38 0.70
N GLY A 239 -17.26 4.32 1.96
CA GLY A 239 -16.42 3.96 3.10
C GLY A 239 -15.69 2.63 2.92
N ASP A 240 -16.35 1.64 2.29
CA ASP A 240 -15.76 0.33 1.98
C ASP A 240 -14.54 0.43 1.05
N ILE A 241 -14.59 1.35 0.07
CA ILE A 241 -13.49 1.60 -0.88
C ILE A 241 -12.32 2.26 -0.14
N LEU A 242 -12.61 3.23 0.73
CA LEU A 242 -11.60 3.92 1.52
C LEU A 242 -10.98 3.02 2.61
N GLU A 243 -11.70 2.03 3.12
CA GLU A 243 -11.16 1.02 4.03
C GLU A 243 -10.20 0.06 3.31
N LYS A 244 -10.51 -0.27 2.05
CA LYS A 244 -9.63 -1.09 1.19
C LYS A 244 -8.36 -0.32 0.79
N TYR A 245 -8.48 0.93 0.36
CA TYR A 245 -7.36 1.76 -0.10
C TYR A 245 -6.87 2.73 1.00
N LYS A 246 -5.96 2.22 1.84
CA LYS A 246 -5.45 2.94 3.03
C LYS A 246 -4.38 3.98 2.67
N VAL A 247 -4.19 4.95 3.56
CA VAL A 247 -3.08 5.93 3.44
C VAL A 247 -1.77 5.16 3.43
N LEU A 248 -0.97 5.38 2.39
CA LEU A 248 0.36 4.78 2.27
C LEU A 248 1.35 5.53 3.14
N LYS A 249 2.09 4.81 3.99
CA LYS A 249 3.12 5.41 4.85
C LYS A 249 4.52 4.95 4.45
N PRO A 250 5.59 5.71 4.76
CA PRO A 250 6.96 5.27 4.49
C PRO A 250 7.34 3.92 5.13
N GLN A 251 6.69 3.55 6.24
CA GLN A 251 6.91 2.24 6.87
C GLN A 251 6.39 1.08 6.02
N ASP A 252 5.37 1.31 5.18
CA ASP A 252 4.78 0.30 4.31
C ASP A 252 5.72 -0.07 3.15
N LEU A 253 6.60 0.86 2.75
CA LEU A 253 7.51 0.74 1.61
C LEU A 253 8.87 0.10 1.96
N LYS A 254 9.03 -0.40 3.19
CA LYS A 254 10.29 -0.99 3.64
C LYS A 254 10.53 -2.37 2.99
N ALA A 255 11.79 -2.63 2.64
CA ALA A 255 12.21 -3.92 2.11
C ALA A 255 11.98 -5.05 3.12
N ILE A 256 11.48 -6.18 2.63
CA ILE A 256 11.07 -7.33 3.44
C ILE A 256 12.10 -8.46 3.32
N THR A 257 13.30 -8.19 3.85
CA THR A 257 14.41 -9.14 3.76
C THR A 257 14.17 -10.45 4.52
N HIS A 258 13.31 -10.43 5.55
CA HIS A 258 13.05 -11.59 6.41
C HIS A 258 12.08 -12.64 5.78
N ILE A 259 11.44 -12.31 4.66
CA ILE A 259 10.71 -13.32 3.86
C ILE A 259 11.68 -14.13 3.02
N MET A 260 12.71 -13.47 2.49
CA MET A 260 13.75 -14.09 1.68
C MET A 260 14.82 -14.80 2.53
N ASP A 261 14.95 -14.43 3.80
CA ASP A 261 15.97 -14.98 4.69
C ASP A 261 15.36 -15.55 5.97
N ASN A 262 15.31 -16.88 6.05
CA ASN A 262 14.83 -17.61 7.24
C ASN A 262 15.88 -17.67 8.36
N THR A 263 17.09 -17.13 8.16
CA THR A 263 18.15 -17.15 9.18
C THR A 263 17.99 -16.05 10.23
N VAL A 264 17.21 -15.00 9.93
CA VAL A 264 17.00 -13.86 10.83
C VAL A 264 15.99 -14.24 11.93
N GLN A 265 16.52 -14.46 13.14
CA GLN A 265 15.71 -14.75 14.33
C GLN A 265 14.96 -13.50 14.83
N GLY A 266 13.85 -13.68 15.53
CA GLY A 266 13.07 -12.59 16.14
C GLY A 266 12.09 -11.87 15.21
N MET A 267 12.17 -12.06 13.89
CA MET A 267 11.27 -11.41 12.91
C MET A 267 9.98 -12.19 12.61
N ARG A 268 9.75 -13.33 13.29
CA ARG A 268 8.61 -14.24 13.05
C ARG A 268 7.23 -13.62 13.28
N ASN A 269 7.15 -12.66 14.20
CA ASN A 269 5.89 -12.06 14.65
C ASN A 269 5.61 -10.68 14.06
N GLN A 270 6.48 -10.13 13.22
CA GLN A 270 6.20 -8.83 12.61
C GLN A 270 5.04 -8.95 11.62
N PRO A 271 3.94 -8.19 11.81
CA PRO A 271 2.88 -8.14 10.83
C PRO A 271 3.40 -7.47 9.56
N MET A 272 2.98 -7.98 8.42
CA MET A 272 3.28 -7.34 7.15
C MET A 272 2.46 -6.07 6.97
N SER A 273 2.99 -5.14 6.17
CA SER A 273 2.22 -3.97 5.76
C SER A 273 0.94 -4.40 5.04
N TRP A 274 -0.11 -3.60 5.21
CA TRP A 274 -1.41 -3.82 4.61
C TRP A 274 -1.36 -3.93 3.08
N ILE A 275 -0.35 -3.32 2.43
CA ILE A 275 -0.15 -3.42 0.98
C ILE A 275 0.00 -4.86 0.51
N TRP A 276 0.46 -5.79 1.36
CA TRP A 276 0.65 -7.22 1.05
C TRP A 276 -0.58 -8.08 1.30
N VAL A 277 -1.64 -7.50 1.87
CA VAL A 277 -2.92 -8.19 2.14
C VAL A 277 -3.87 -8.01 0.95
N VAL A 278 -3.71 -6.93 0.17
CA VAL A 278 -4.53 -6.68 -1.01
C VAL A 278 -4.09 -7.61 -2.13
N ASP A 279 -5.02 -8.45 -2.60
CA ASP A 279 -4.81 -9.30 -3.77
C ASP A 279 -5.07 -8.48 -5.04
N VAL A 280 -4.00 -8.16 -5.75
CA VAL A 280 -4.00 -7.26 -6.89
C VAL A 280 -3.56 -8.02 -8.13
N ALA A 281 -4.37 -8.03 -9.19
CA ALA A 281 -3.96 -8.60 -10.46
C ALA A 281 -2.93 -7.68 -11.09
N GLY A 282 -1.79 -8.22 -11.51
CA GLY A 282 -0.91 -7.52 -12.44
C GLY A 282 -1.28 -7.89 -13.87
N ASP A 283 -1.22 -6.93 -14.80
CA ASP A 283 -1.35 -7.18 -16.25
C ASP A 283 -0.08 -7.79 -16.84
N THR A 284 0.99 -7.94 -16.05
CA THR A 284 2.26 -8.48 -16.50
C THR A 284 2.11 -9.97 -16.77
N SER A 285 2.10 -10.33 -18.05
CA SER A 285 2.10 -11.70 -18.59
C SER A 285 3.28 -12.56 -18.13
N GLN A 286 4.23 -11.96 -17.42
CA GLN A 286 5.15 -12.64 -16.52
C GLN A 286 4.80 -12.26 -15.10
N SER A 287 3.99 -13.10 -14.44
CA SER A 287 3.79 -12.99 -13.00
C SER A 287 5.18 -13.05 -12.35
N ASP A 288 5.62 -11.94 -11.75
CA ASP A 288 6.96 -11.87 -11.16
C ASP A 288 7.08 -13.00 -10.15
N TRP A 289 7.93 -13.99 -10.47
CA TRP A 289 8.09 -15.21 -9.70
C TRP A 289 8.44 -14.87 -8.24
N LEU A 290 9.16 -13.76 -8.04
CA LEU A 290 9.57 -13.28 -6.74
C LEU A 290 8.37 -12.78 -5.93
N LEU A 291 7.48 -11.98 -6.54
CA LEU A 291 6.25 -11.52 -5.91
C LEU A 291 5.36 -12.70 -5.51
N ASN A 292 5.15 -13.65 -6.42
CA ASN A 292 4.37 -14.87 -6.15
C ASN A 292 4.92 -15.66 -4.96
N VAL A 293 6.26 -15.81 -4.90
CA VAL A 293 6.93 -16.48 -3.77
C VAL A 293 6.70 -15.71 -2.48
N MET A 294 6.84 -14.38 -2.49
CA MET A 294 6.62 -13.55 -1.31
C MET A 294 5.19 -13.61 -0.80
N GLN A 295 4.20 -13.49 -1.69
CA GLN A 295 2.78 -13.59 -1.36
C GLN A 295 2.44 -14.99 -0.81
N ARG A 296 2.97 -16.06 -1.43
CA ARG A 296 2.74 -17.44 -0.96
C ARG A 296 3.37 -17.69 0.41
N VAL A 297 4.60 -17.26 0.63
CA VAL A 297 5.28 -17.39 1.94
C VAL A 297 4.53 -16.60 3.01
N ASN A 298 4.07 -15.39 2.67
CA ASN A 298 3.23 -14.61 3.56
C ASN A 298 1.95 -15.34 3.96
N TRP A 299 1.22 -15.83 2.96
CA TRP A 299 -0.03 -16.53 3.18
C TRP A 299 0.18 -17.75 4.07
N LEU A 300 1.23 -18.55 3.81
CA LEU A 300 1.59 -19.69 4.66
C LEU A 300 1.91 -19.28 6.09
N ARG A 301 2.67 -18.20 6.30
CA ARG A 301 2.99 -17.69 7.65
C ARG A 301 1.75 -17.19 8.38
N THR A 302 0.87 -16.46 7.69
CA THR A 302 -0.38 -15.93 8.25
C THR A 302 -1.36 -17.05 8.57
N LYS A 303 -1.49 -18.04 7.68
CA LYS A 303 -2.27 -19.25 7.93
C LYS A 303 -1.72 -20.03 9.13
N ALA A 304 -0.42 -20.31 9.17
CA ALA A 304 0.20 -21.03 10.29
C ALA A 304 0.08 -20.26 11.63
N ARG A 305 0.00 -18.93 11.59
CA ARG A 305 -0.30 -18.10 12.77
C ARG A 305 -1.76 -18.30 13.19
N ASN A 306 -2.70 -18.19 12.25
CA ASN A 306 -4.13 -18.40 12.51
C ASN A 306 -4.39 -19.81 13.07
N ASP A 307 -3.82 -20.84 12.46
CA ASP A 307 -3.98 -22.23 12.89
C ASP A 307 -3.40 -22.44 14.31
N ARG A 308 -2.22 -21.87 14.62
CA ARG A 308 -1.66 -21.90 15.98
C ARG A 308 -2.56 -21.19 16.99
N TRP A 309 -3.10 -20.02 16.67
CA TRP A 309 -4.00 -19.31 17.58
C TRP A 309 -5.29 -20.11 17.83
N LYS A 310 -5.81 -20.81 16.83
CA LYS A 310 -6.95 -21.72 17.01
C LYS A 310 -6.61 -22.90 17.92
N GLU A 311 -5.42 -23.49 17.74
CA GLU A 311 -4.91 -24.55 18.59
C GLU A 311 -4.72 -24.05 20.03
N GLU A 312 -4.03 -22.92 20.23
CA GLU A 312 -3.82 -22.30 21.53
C GLU A 312 -5.14 -21.97 22.22
N HIS A 313 -6.12 -21.43 21.49
CA HIS A 313 -7.46 -21.18 22.03
C HIS A 313 -8.12 -22.48 22.53
N ALA A 314 -8.07 -23.55 21.74
CA ALA A 314 -8.61 -24.85 22.15
C ALA A 314 -7.85 -25.47 23.33
N ILE A 315 -6.51 -25.35 23.34
CA ILE A 315 -5.65 -25.83 24.42
C ILE A 315 -5.93 -25.07 25.71
N VAL A 316 -6.02 -23.75 25.67
CA VAL A 316 -6.30 -22.91 26.85
C VAL A 316 -7.64 -23.28 27.47
N LEU A 317 -8.70 -23.49 26.67
CA LEU A 317 -9.99 -23.96 27.16
C LEU A 317 -9.90 -25.36 27.79
N ALA A 318 -9.10 -26.26 27.21
CA ALA A 318 -8.87 -27.59 27.77
C ALA A 318 -8.04 -27.51 29.08
N GLU A 319 -7.01 -26.67 29.13
CA GLU A 319 -6.16 -26.44 30.30
C GLU A 319 -6.94 -25.83 31.46
N MET A 320 -7.85 -24.89 31.20
CA MET A 320 -8.77 -24.36 32.22
C MET A 320 -9.58 -25.48 32.87
N ASN A 321 -10.14 -26.38 32.05
CA ASN A 321 -10.89 -27.54 32.54
C ASN A 321 -9.99 -28.56 33.27
N TRP A 322 -8.79 -28.82 32.74
CA TRP A 322 -7.83 -29.73 33.37
C TRP A 322 -7.30 -29.19 34.69
N MET A 323 -7.11 -27.88 34.83
CA MET A 323 -6.68 -27.25 36.08
C MET A 323 -7.70 -27.49 37.20
N VAL A 324 -8.99 -27.28 36.92
CA VAL A 324 -10.07 -27.56 37.90
C VAL A 324 -10.05 -29.04 38.30
N ARG A 325 -10.02 -29.95 37.31
CA ARG A 325 -9.96 -31.40 37.57
C ARG A 325 -8.70 -31.82 38.33
N TYR A 326 -7.59 -31.14 38.10
CA TYR A 326 -6.33 -31.39 38.80
C TYR A 326 -6.45 -31.00 40.27
N PHE A 327 -7.02 -29.83 40.59
CA PHE A 327 -7.28 -29.43 41.97
C PHE A 327 -8.27 -30.38 42.68
N GLU A 328 -9.35 -30.79 42.00
CA GLU A 328 -10.28 -31.80 42.52
C GLU A 328 -9.60 -33.15 42.76
N LYS A 329 -8.69 -33.57 41.88
CA LYS A 329 -7.88 -34.78 42.09
C LYS A 329 -6.98 -34.63 43.32
N ARG A 330 -6.25 -33.51 43.44
CA ARG A 330 -5.36 -33.26 44.58
C ARG A 330 -6.13 -33.22 45.90
N ALA A 331 -7.32 -32.64 45.91
CA ALA A 331 -8.21 -32.68 47.07
C ALA A 331 -8.55 -34.13 47.46
N ARG A 332 -8.88 -35.00 46.50
CA ARG A 332 -9.12 -36.43 46.76
C ARG A 332 -7.87 -37.17 47.26
N ASP A 333 -6.71 -36.93 46.65
CA ASP A 333 -5.45 -37.56 47.08
C ASP A 333 -5.15 -37.23 48.56
N TRP A 334 -5.37 -35.98 49.00
CA TRP A 334 -5.19 -35.58 50.40
C TRP A 334 -6.25 -36.15 51.34
N GLN A 335 -7.47 -36.34 50.85
CA GLN A 335 -8.54 -37.01 51.60
C GLN A 335 -8.19 -38.48 51.87
N GLU A 336 -7.69 -39.21 50.87
CA GLU A 336 -7.23 -40.59 51.03
C GLU A 336 -6.09 -40.71 52.04
N ILE A 337 -5.18 -39.73 52.08
CA ILE A 337 -4.11 -39.66 53.09
C ILE A 337 -4.68 -39.41 54.49
N ALA A 338 -5.67 -38.53 54.62
CA ALA A 338 -6.34 -38.27 55.90
C ALA A 338 -7.00 -39.55 56.42
N ASP A 339 -7.75 -40.26 55.57
CA ASP A 339 -8.46 -41.50 55.93
C ASP A 339 -7.51 -42.66 56.29
N GLY A 340 -6.30 -42.67 55.72
CA GLY A 340 -5.29 -43.70 55.95
C GLY A 340 -4.36 -43.47 57.15
N THR A 341 -4.42 -42.31 57.82
CA THR A 341 -3.50 -41.97 58.92
C THR A 341 -4.15 -42.12 60.29
N ALA A 342 -3.50 -42.86 61.20
CA ALA A 342 -3.99 -43.06 62.58
C ALA A 342 -3.57 -41.93 63.55
N GLN A 343 -2.69 -41.02 63.12
CA GLN A 343 -2.12 -39.98 63.97
C GLN A 343 -2.86 -38.66 63.77
N ARG A 344 -3.58 -38.20 64.81
CA ARG A 344 -4.43 -37.00 64.78
C ARG A 344 -3.78 -35.74 64.21
N GLY A 345 -2.47 -35.54 64.42
CA GLY A 345 -1.75 -34.38 63.88
C GLY A 345 -1.54 -34.44 62.36
N ALA A 346 -1.27 -35.63 61.82
CA ALA A 346 -1.12 -35.85 60.38
C ALA A 346 -2.48 -35.77 59.67
N GLU A 347 -3.52 -36.30 60.29
CA GLU A 347 -4.91 -36.21 59.84
C GLU A 347 -5.37 -34.75 59.72
N ALA A 348 -5.16 -33.94 60.77
CA ALA A 348 -5.53 -32.52 60.76
C ALA A 348 -4.79 -31.72 59.66
N TYR A 349 -3.51 -32.01 59.42
CA TYR A 349 -2.75 -31.38 58.35
C TYR A 349 -3.23 -31.80 56.96
N ALA A 350 -3.53 -33.08 56.75
CA ALA A 350 -4.07 -33.58 55.48
C ALA A 350 -5.43 -32.96 55.15
N LEU A 351 -6.32 -32.82 56.14
CA LEU A 351 -7.60 -32.13 55.98
C LEU A 351 -7.43 -30.63 55.67
N GLN A 352 -6.46 -29.96 56.29
CA GLN A 352 -6.14 -28.57 55.96
C GLN A 352 -5.67 -28.43 54.49
N GLN A 353 -4.81 -29.34 54.03
CA GLN A 353 -4.37 -29.36 52.63
C GLN A 353 -5.53 -29.64 51.68
N GLN A 354 -6.40 -30.61 52.00
CA GLN A 354 -7.61 -30.88 51.22
C GLN A 354 -8.48 -29.62 51.08
N ALA A 355 -8.78 -28.93 52.18
CA ALA A 355 -9.61 -27.72 52.17
C ALA A 355 -9.03 -26.63 51.25
N MET A 356 -7.71 -26.42 51.29
CA MET A 356 -7.00 -25.51 50.40
C MET A 356 -7.19 -25.88 48.92
N TRP A 357 -7.01 -27.16 48.55
CA TRP A 357 -7.19 -27.60 47.16
C TRP A 357 -8.65 -27.49 46.68
N VAL A 358 -9.63 -27.72 47.57
CA VAL A 358 -11.06 -27.51 47.27
C VAL A 358 -11.35 -26.04 47.01
N GLU A 359 -10.82 -25.13 47.83
CA GLU A 359 -10.98 -23.69 47.62
C GLU A 359 -10.36 -23.23 46.30
N MET A 360 -9.16 -23.72 45.97
CA MET A 360 -8.51 -23.45 44.68
C MET A 360 -9.35 -23.97 43.49
N ALA A 361 -9.97 -25.14 43.60
CA ALA A 361 -10.85 -25.69 42.56
C ALA A 361 -12.10 -24.81 42.35
N GLN A 362 -12.76 -24.40 43.44
CA GLN A 362 -13.95 -23.55 43.38
C GLN A 362 -13.63 -22.17 42.81
N SER A 363 -12.52 -21.57 43.25
CA SER A 363 -12.04 -20.28 42.75
C SER A 363 -11.74 -20.35 41.25
N ALA A 364 -10.97 -21.35 40.80
CA ALA A 364 -10.66 -21.56 39.38
C ALA A 364 -11.93 -21.79 38.54
N ALA A 365 -12.85 -22.64 39.00
CA ALA A 365 -14.11 -22.89 38.31
C ALA A 365 -14.99 -21.62 38.21
N SER A 366 -14.99 -20.77 39.23
CA SER A 366 -15.72 -19.50 39.21
C SER A 366 -15.13 -18.50 38.22
N MET A 367 -13.80 -18.41 38.15
CA MET A 367 -13.09 -17.53 37.22
C MET A 367 -13.24 -17.97 35.76
N PHE A 368 -13.22 -19.29 35.49
CA PHE A 368 -13.29 -19.80 34.12
C PHE A 368 -14.71 -19.82 33.52
N LYS A 369 -15.77 -19.77 34.34
CA LYS A 369 -17.17 -19.77 33.86
C LYS A 369 -17.55 -18.62 32.92
N GLY A 370 -16.81 -17.50 32.94
CA GLY A 370 -17.07 -16.36 32.06
C GLY A 370 -16.35 -16.42 30.71
N HIS A 371 -15.46 -17.40 30.49
CA HIS A 371 -14.54 -17.44 29.34
C HIS A 371 -14.60 -18.78 28.59
N ALA A 372 -15.50 -19.69 28.99
CA ALA A 372 -15.66 -21.02 28.43
C ALA A 372 -16.69 -21.08 27.29
#